data_AF-A0A0M2U7W3-F1
#
_entry.id   AF-A0A0M2U7W3-F1
#
_cell.length_a   1.000
_cell.length_b   1.000
_cell.length_c   1.000
_cell.angle_alpha   90.00
_cell.angle_beta   90.00
_cell.angle_gamma   90.00
#
_symmetry.space_group_name_H-M   'P 1'
#
loop_
_entity.id
_entity.type
_entity.pdbx_description
1 polymer ?
#
loop_
_entity_poly.entity_id
_entity_poly.type
_entity_poly.pdbx_seq_one_letter_code
_entity_poly.pdbx_strand_id
1 'polypeptide(L)'
;MWYRKHLVILLVVVALAVLSAGCPGPARKPGVPGGPGGLRQEPTISLFINETGEKKNIKIEEYLEGVVAAEMDPSWEINALAAQAILARTFTMKKIQEGGVRERGVDASTDVKEFQAYAPEKINDRVRQAVRMTRGEVVTYKGNYINGWFHADGGGKTAASANEGLAFKKEPTPYIKSVKDPGFNITVPENKSWTARFPAEQVRAAVKQSAGQDPGSITEARVVARGPSGRATTVRVGSVTLSAPALRLALGNDQMRSTLLSKFAVEGGALVVSGRGYGHGVGMSQWGARAMAQQGKKPEDIVNFFFRGVIIEKRWQ
;
A
#
# COMPACT_ATOMS: atom_id res chain seq x y z
N MET A 1 -70.30 0.62 34.30
CA MET A 1 -70.65 0.21 32.92
C MET A 1 -69.64 -0.83 32.48
N TRP A 2 -70.16 -1.94 31.97
CA TRP A 2 -69.48 -3.13 31.42
C TRP A 2 -68.55 -3.92 32.35
N TYR A 3 -68.95 -5.11 32.82
CA TYR A 3 -68.93 -6.41 32.11
C TYR A 3 -67.55 -6.68 31.47
N ARG A 4 -66.84 -7.79 31.68
CA ARG A 4 -67.11 -9.04 32.39
C ARG A 4 -65.77 -9.82 32.36
N LYS A 5 -65.42 -10.44 33.50
CA LYS A 5 -65.00 -11.85 33.66
C LYS A 5 -63.84 -12.36 32.78
N HIS A 6 -62.65 -12.56 33.34
CA HIS A 6 -62.22 -13.76 34.07
C HIS A 6 -62.27 -15.06 33.25
N LEU A 7 -61.09 -15.62 32.94
CA LEU A 7 -60.78 -17.04 33.15
C LEU A 7 -59.24 -17.13 33.25
N VAL A 8 -58.59 -17.23 34.42
CA VAL A 8 -58.60 -18.28 35.47
C VAL A 8 -57.34 -19.14 35.33
N ILE A 9 -56.58 -19.17 36.45
CA ILE A 9 -55.69 -20.26 36.92
C ILE A 9 -54.34 -20.35 36.16
N LEU A 10 -53.14 -20.46 36.76
CA LEU A 10 -52.62 -20.98 38.05
C LEU A 10 -51.25 -20.25 38.25
N LEU A 11 -50.94 -19.54 39.32
CA LEU A 11 -50.41 -19.95 40.64
C LEU A 11 -49.16 -20.87 40.64
N VAL A 12 -48.18 -20.44 41.45
CA VAL A 12 -47.00 -21.15 42.02
C VAL A 12 -45.76 -21.18 41.11
N VAL A 13 -44.72 -20.35 41.30
CA VAL A 13 -43.74 -20.20 42.41
C VAL A 13 -42.76 -21.39 42.53
N VAL A 14 -41.50 -21.03 42.81
CA VAL A 14 -40.33 -21.87 43.14
C VAL A 14 -39.55 -22.40 41.93
N ALA A 15 -38.22 -22.49 41.92
CA ALA A 15 -37.10 -21.67 42.33
C ALA A 15 -35.84 -22.42 41.83
N LEU A 16 -34.75 -21.67 41.63
CA LEU A 16 -33.36 -22.11 41.71
C LEU A 16 -32.90 -23.26 40.79
N ALA A 17 -32.06 -22.89 39.81
CA ALA A 17 -30.76 -23.52 39.67
C ALA A 17 -29.79 -22.52 39.02
N VAL A 18 -28.76 -22.13 39.77
CA VAL A 18 -27.59 -21.44 39.23
C VAL A 18 -26.82 -22.47 38.40
N LEU A 19 -26.81 -22.27 37.08
CA LEU A 19 -25.79 -22.81 36.20
C LEU A 19 -25.24 -21.65 35.38
N SER A 20 -24.03 -21.24 35.72
CA SER A 20 -23.20 -20.32 34.96
C SER A 20 -22.84 -20.95 33.62
N ALA A 21 -23.73 -20.81 32.63
CA ALA A 21 -23.40 -21.03 31.23
C ALA A 21 -22.84 -19.72 30.69
N GLY A 22 -21.50 -19.65 30.62
CA GLY A 22 -20.81 -18.56 29.95
C GLY A 22 -21.32 -18.41 28.51
N CYS A 23 -21.66 -17.18 28.12
CA CYS A 23 -21.99 -16.86 26.75
C CYS A 23 -20.85 -17.35 25.84
N PRO A 24 -21.14 -18.09 24.75
CA PRO A 24 -20.11 -18.41 23.78
C PRO A 24 -19.67 -17.09 23.14
N GLY A 25 -18.44 -16.68 23.46
CA GLY A 25 -17.78 -15.59 22.76
C GLY A 25 -17.72 -15.89 21.25
N PRO A 26 -17.59 -14.86 20.41
CA PRO A 26 -17.53 -15.06 18.95
C PRO A 26 -16.46 -16.09 18.62
N ALA A 27 -16.84 -17.09 17.83
CA ALA A 27 -15.98 -18.19 17.42
C ALA A 27 -14.67 -17.62 16.86
N ARG A 28 -13.55 -17.94 17.54
CA ARG A 28 -12.21 -17.69 17.00
C ARG A 28 -12.13 -18.40 15.65
N LYS A 29 -11.96 -17.64 14.57
CA LYS A 29 -11.54 -18.19 13.27
C LYS A 29 -10.26 -19.03 13.51
N PRO A 30 -10.08 -20.16 12.81
CA PRO A 30 -8.87 -20.96 12.94
C PRO A 30 -7.64 -20.06 12.82
N GLY A 31 -6.76 -20.11 13.83
CA GLY A 31 -5.55 -19.31 13.87
C GLY A 31 -4.72 -19.51 12.61
N VAL A 32 -3.99 -18.48 12.19
CA VAL A 32 -2.97 -18.59 11.14
C VAL A 32 -2.06 -19.77 11.50
N PRO A 33 -2.08 -20.90 10.75
CA PRO A 33 -1.13 -21.96 11.00
C PRO A 33 0.20 -21.47 10.42
N GLY A 34 1.26 -21.45 11.21
CA GLY A 34 2.55 -20.94 10.73
C GLY A 34 3.72 -21.12 11.69
N GLY A 35 3.80 -22.27 12.36
CA GLY A 35 5.10 -22.82 12.78
C GLY A 35 5.83 -23.47 11.57
N PRO A 36 7.14 -23.77 11.69
CA PRO A 36 8.00 -24.19 10.59
C PRO A 36 7.60 -25.59 10.09
N GLY A 37 7.11 -25.70 8.84
CA GLY A 37 6.71 -26.99 8.29
C GLY A 37 6.14 -26.91 6.88
N GLY A 38 6.94 -27.36 5.90
CA GLY A 38 6.50 -27.79 4.57
C GLY A 38 6.08 -26.70 3.58
N LEU A 39 6.46 -26.89 2.31
CA LEU A 39 5.89 -26.12 1.19
C LEU A 39 4.42 -26.50 1.02
N ARG A 40 3.54 -25.49 1.01
CA ARG A 40 2.10 -25.68 0.81
C ARG A 40 1.76 -25.81 -0.68
N GLN A 41 0.52 -26.19 -0.97
CA GLN A 41 -0.04 -26.00 -2.30
C GLN A 41 -0.29 -24.52 -2.58
N GLU A 42 -0.22 -24.13 -3.85
CA GLU A 42 -0.54 -22.78 -4.30
C GLU A 42 -1.99 -22.37 -3.91
N PRO A 43 -2.15 -21.26 -3.17
CA PRO A 43 -3.46 -20.72 -2.81
C PRO A 43 -4.31 -20.35 -4.03
N THR A 44 -5.60 -20.65 -3.92
CA THR A 44 -6.64 -20.03 -4.74
C THR A 44 -7.26 -18.90 -3.92
N ILE A 45 -7.41 -17.71 -4.52
CA ILE A 45 -7.97 -16.52 -3.87
C ILE A 45 -9.26 -16.09 -4.56
N SER A 46 -10.15 -15.46 -3.80
CA SER A 46 -11.33 -14.77 -4.34
C SER A 46 -10.96 -13.35 -4.81
N LEU A 47 -11.23 -13.06 -6.07
CA LEU A 47 -10.92 -11.79 -6.73
C LEU A 47 -12.21 -11.09 -7.14
N PHE A 48 -12.32 -9.81 -6.79
CA PHE A 48 -13.32 -8.90 -7.33
C PHE A 48 -12.75 -8.11 -8.52
N ILE A 49 -13.46 -8.13 -9.65
CA ILE A 49 -13.11 -7.39 -10.87
C ILE A 49 -13.89 -6.07 -10.86
N ASN A 50 -13.18 -4.97 -10.64
CA ASN A 50 -13.76 -3.63 -10.48
C ASN A 50 -14.56 -3.16 -11.70
N GLU A 51 -14.10 -3.50 -12.90
CA GLU A 51 -14.68 -3.08 -14.17
C GLU A 51 -16.05 -3.73 -14.42
N THR A 52 -16.24 -4.98 -14.02
CA THR A 52 -17.45 -5.77 -14.30
C THR A 52 -18.33 -5.99 -13.08
N GLY A 53 -17.78 -5.82 -11.87
CA GLY A 53 -18.44 -6.20 -10.61
C GLY A 53 -18.41 -7.71 -10.33
N GLU A 54 -17.76 -8.51 -11.17
CA GLU A 54 -17.71 -9.96 -11.04
C GLU A 54 -16.81 -10.40 -9.87
N LYS A 55 -17.17 -11.51 -9.22
CA LYS A 55 -16.31 -12.22 -8.27
C LYS A 55 -15.93 -13.57 -8.86
N LYS A 56 -14.62 -13.88 -8.91
CA LYS A 56 -14.12 -15.18 -9.37
C LYS A 56 -13.04 -15.73 -8.45
N ASN A 57 -12.82 -17.04 -8.53
CA ASN A 57 -11.67 -17.67 -7.90
C ASN A 57 -10.52 -17.73 -8.91
N ILE A 58 -9.31 -17.41 -8.47
CA ILE A 58 -8.10 -17.39 -9.30
C ILE A 58 -6.91 -17.93 -8.52
N LYS A 59 -5.96 -18.55 -9.22
CA LYS A 59 -4.68 -18.94 -8.65
C LYS A 59 -3.85 -17.70 -8.32
N ILE A 60 -3.21 -17.67 -7.13
CA ILE A 60 -2.50 -16.46 -6.70
C ILE A 60 -1.36 -16.10 -7.66
N GLU A 61 -0.67 -17.07 -8.25
CA GLU A 61 0.41 -16.79 -9.20
C GLU A 61 -0.16 -16.17 -10.49
N GLU A 62 -1.32 -16.65 -10.98
CA GLU A 62 -2.02 -16.05 -12.13
C GLU A 62 -2.45 -14.60 -11.84
N TYR A 63 -2.99 -14.34 -10.64
CA TYR A 63 -3.32 -12.97 -10.22
C TYR A 63 -2.08 -12.06 -10.21
N LEU A 64 -0.95 -12.56 -9.72
CA LEU A 64 0.29 -11.79 -9.61
C LEU A 64 0.89 -11.43 -10.97
N GLU A 65 0.67 -12.22 -12.02
CA GLU A 65 1.06 -11.84 -13.38
C GLU A 65 0.39 -10.52 -13.79
N GLY A 66 -0.92 -10.37 -13.52
CA GLY A 66 -1.65 -9.14 -13.81
C GLY A 66 -1.22 -7.96 -12.94
N VAL A 67 -0.84 -8.19 -11.68
CA VAL A 67 -0.31 -7.14 -10.80
C VAL A 67 1.06 -6.66 -11.28
N VAL A 68 1.99 -7.58 -11.55
CA VAL A 68 3.34 -7.22 -12.01
C VAL A 68 3.29 -6.47 -13.33
N ALA A 69 2.42 -6.89 -14.27
CA ALA A 69 2.23 -6.23 -15.55
C ALA A 69 1.60 -4.82 -15.44
N ALA A 70 0.87 -4.54 -14.37
CA ALA A 70 0.29 -3.24 -14.10
C ALA A 70 1.27 -2.28 -13.43
N GLU A 71 2.06 -2.79 -12.48
CA GLU A 71 2.93 -1.98 -11.63
C GLU A 71 4.27 -1.63 -12.27
N MET A 72 4.77 -2.48 -13.17
CA MET A 72 6.07 -2.31 -13.81
C MET A 72 5.96 -2.55 -15.31
N ASP A 73 6.75 -1.82 -16.10
CA ASP A 73 6.82 -2.02 -17.54
C ASP A 73 7.23 -3.47 -17.86
N PRO A 74 6.37 -4.25 -18.54
CA PRO A 74 6.60 -5.68 -18.81
C PRO A 74 7.85 -5.97 -19.67
N SER A 75 8.47 -4.96 -20.28
CA SER A 75 9.70 -5.09 -21.05
C SER A 75 10.98 -5.02 -20.21
N TRP A 76 10.88 -4.57 -18.96
CA TRP A 76 12.04 -4.38 -18.07
C TRP A 76 12.71 -5.71 -17.70
N GLU A 77 13.92 -5.57 -17.16
CA GLU A 77 14.79 -6.67 -16.78
C GLU A 77 14.07 -7.67 -15.87
N ILE A 78 14.16 -8.95 -16.21
CA ILE A 78 13.36 -10.00 -15.59
C ILE A 78 13.57 -10.09 -14.06
N ASN A 79 14.78 -9.82 -13.57
CA ASN A 79 15.06 -9.82 -12.13
C ASN A 79 14.39 -8.66 -11.39
N ALA A 80 14.14 -7.53 -12.06
CA ALA A 80 13.36 -6.43 -11.48
C ALA A 80 11.88 -6.78 -11.40
N LEU A 81 11.32 -7.38 -12.46
CA LEU A 81 9.95 -7.92 -12.47
C LEU A 81 9.77 -9.01 -11.41
N ALA A 82 10.77 -9.86 -11.21
CA ALA A 82 10.75 -10.91 -10.20
C ALA A 82 10.81 -10.35 -8.77
N ALA A 83 11.63 -9.32 -8.52
CA ALA A 83 11.61 -8.60 -7.24
C ALA A 83 10.24 -7.96 -6.95
N GLN A 84 9.60 -7.40 -7.99
CA GLN A 84 8.23 -6.90 -7.90
C GLN A 84 7.23 -8.01 -7.57
N ALA A 85 7.36 -9.19 -8.19
CA ALA A 85 6.50 -10.35 -7.91
C ALA A 85 6.59 -10.79 -6.43
N ILE A 86 7.80 -10.85 -5.87
CA ILE A 86 8.01 -11.18 -4.45
C ILE A 86 7.27 -10.19 -3.53
N LEU A 87 7.39 -8.88 -3.79
CA LEU A 87 6.73 -7.85 -2.99
C LEU A 87 5.21 -7.83 -3.18
N ALA A 88 4.72 -7.95 -4.41
CA ALA A 88 3.30 -8.05 -4.73
C ALA A 88 2.65 -9.26 -4.06
N ARG A 89 3.32 -10.43 -4.06
CA ARG A 89 2.88 -11.64 -3.35
C ARG A 89 2.82 -11.40 -1.85
N THR A 90 3.87 -10.79 -1.29
CA THR A 90 3.94 -10.47 0.14
C THR A 90 2.80 -9.54 0.56
N PHE A 91 2.54 -8.48 -0.21
CA PHE A 91 1.45 -7.55 0.04
C PHE A 91 0.09 -8.25 -0.02
N THR A 92 -0.15 -9.04 -1.07
CA THR A 92 -1.40 -9.80 -1.24
C THR A 92 -1.65 -10.71 -0.05
N MET A 93 -0.65 -11.51 0.35
CA MET A 93 -0.78 -12.42 1.49
C MET A 93 -0.99 -11.69 2.82
N LYS A 94 -0.31 -10.56 3.05
CA LYS A 94 -0.54 -9.73 4.24
C LYS A 94 -1.96 -9.19 4.28
N LYS A 95 -2.47 -8.65 3.16
CA LYS A 95 -3.83 -8.12 3.09
C LYS A 95 -4.89 -9.20 3.32
N ILE A 96 -4.71 -10.37 2.75
CA ILE A 96 -5.60 -11.53 2.98
C ILE A 96 -5.58 -11.92 4.46
N GLN A 97 -4.40 -11.99 5.09
CA GLN A 97 -4.27 -12.26 6.53
C GLN A 97 -4.97 -11.19 7.38
N GLU A 98 -5.01 -9.93 6.93
CA GLU A 98 -5.73 -8.83 7.57
C GLU A 98 -7.24 -8.81 7.25
N GLY A 99 -7.74 -9.77 6.47
CA GLY A 99 -9.16 -9.96 6.16
C GLY A 99 -9.57 -9.53 4.75
N GLY A 100 -8.62 -9.35 3.83
CA GLY A 100 -8.88 -9.02 2.43
C GLY A 100 -9.59 -7.69 2.22
N VAL A 101 -10.41 -7.61 1.17
CA VAL A 101 -11.29 -6.48 0.88
C VAL A 101 -12.62 -6.71 1.59
N ARG A 102 -12.65 -6.35 2.89
CA ARG A 102 -13.75 -6.68 3.82
C ARG A 102 -15.12 -6.23 3.34
N GLU A 103 -15.21 -5.03 2.78
CA GLU A 103 -16.48 -4.45 2.28
C GLU A 103 -17.08 -5.28 1.14
N ARG A 104 -16.23 -5.99 0.39
CA ARG A 104 -16.64 -6.85 -0.72
C ARG A 104 -16.69 -8.34 -0.35
N GLY A 105 -16.15 -8.71 0.81
CA GLY A 105 -16.05 -10.10 1.26
C GLY A 105 -15.18 -10.97 0.34
N VAL A 106 -14.10 -10.42 -0.22
CA VAL A 106 -13.15 -11.12 -1.10
C VAL A 106 -11.72 -10.94 -0.62
N ASP A 107 -10.81 -11.76 -1.12
CA ASP A 107 -9.38 -11.73 -0.77
C ASP A 107 -8.65 -10.54 -1.43
N ALA A 108 -8.95 -10.27 -2.71
CA ALA A 108 -8.31 -9.22 -3.51
C ALA A 108 -9.31 -8.48 -4.42
N SER A 109 -8.92 -7.29 -4.87
CA SER A 109 -9.68 -6.45 -5.81
C SER A 109 -8.74 -5.95 -6.92
N THR A 110 -9.27 -5.72 -8.13
CA THR A 110 -8.54 -5.05 -9.22
C THR A 110 -8.58 -3.52 -9.10
N ASP A 111 -9.32 -2.95 -8.14
CA ASP A 111 -9.31 -1.50 -7.86
C ASP A 111 -8.06 -1.11 -7.05
N VAL A 112 -7.23 -0.23 -7.64
CA VAL A 112 -6.05 0.35 -7.01
C VAL A 112 -6.37 1.14 -5.73
N LYS A 113 -7.60 1.66 -5.58
CA LYS A 113 -8.03 2.37 -4.36
C LYS A 113 -8.22 1.42 -3.17
N GLU A 114 -8.50 0.15 -3.45
CA GLU A 114 -8.79 -0.86 -2.44
C GLU A 114 -7.62 -1.81 -2.22
N PHE A 115 -6.83 -2.06 -3.27
CA PHE A 115 -5.82 -3.11 -3.27
C PHE A 115 -4.54 -2.74 -4.05
N GLN A 116 -4.35 -3.26 -5.27
CA GLN A 116 -3.16 -3.06 -6.12
C GLN A 116 -3.61 -2.90 -7.58
N ALA A 117 -2.75 -2.29 -8.41
CA ALA A 117 -3.02 -2.21 -9.84
C ALA A 117 -3.06 -3.62 -10.47
N TYR A 118 -3.90 -3.80 -11.49
CA TYR A 118 -4.08 -5.07 -12.18
C TYR A 118 -4.36 -4.81 -13.67
N ALA A 119 -3.56 -5.42 -14.56
CA ALA A 119 -3.58 -5.18 -16.00
C ALA A 119 -3.31 -6.48 -16.77
N PRO A 120 -4.28 -7.41 -16.83
CA PRO A 120 -4.10 -8.73 -17.42
C PRO A 120 -3.75 -8.67 -18.91
N GLU A 121 -4.19 -7.63 -19.61
CA GLU A 121 -3.90 -7.37 -21.03
C GLU A 121 -2.42 -7.03 -21.30
N LYS A 122 -1.65 -6.66 -20.27
CA LYS A 122 -0.22 -6.35 -20.38
C LYS A 122 0.70 -7.54 -20.08
N ILE A 123 0.14 -8.69 -19.70
CA ILE A 123 0.92 -9.88 -19.35
C ILE A 123 1.66 -10.39 -20.59
N ASN A 124 2.98 -10.54 -20.48
CA ASN A 124 3.84 -11.15 -21.50
C ASN A 124 4.66 -12.31 -20.91
N ASP A 125 5.38 -13.05 -21.74
CA ASP A 125 6.18 -14.22 -21.31
C ASP A 125 7.23 -13.86 -20.25
N ARG A 126 7.79 -12.64 -20.30
CA ARG A 126 8.78 -12.18 -19.33
C ARG A 126 8.15 -11.98 -17.95
N VAL A 127 6.94 -11.43 -17.88
CA VAL A 127 6.18 -11.31 -16.63
C VAL A 127 5.83 -12.69 -16.08
N ARG A 128 5.31 -13.60 -16.93
CA ARG A 128 5.01 -14.99 -16.51
C ARG A 128 6.25 -15.68 -15.96
N GLN A 129 7.39 -15.53 -16.62
CA GLN A 129 8.65 -16.11 -16.18
C GLN A 129 9.14 -15.48 -14.86
N ALA A 130 8.98 -14.17 -14.67
CA ALA A 130 9.35 -13.48 -13.43
C ALA A 130 8.53 -13.97 -12.22
N VAL A 131 7.22 -14.11 -12.39
CA VAL A 131 6.32 -14.67 -11.37
C VAL A 131 6.69 -16.13 -11.10
N ARG A 132 6.89 -16.94 -12.15
CA ARG A 132 7.27 -18.36 -12.04
C ARG A 132 8.58 -18.57 -11.31
N MET A 133 9.62 -17.77 -11.56
CA MET A 133 10.93 -17.98 -10.92
C MET A 133 10.88 -17.72 -9.41
N THR A 134 9.97 -16.85 -8.96
CA THR A 134 9.80 -16.45 -7.56
C THR A 134 8.55 -17.07 -6.94
N ARG A 135 8.03 -18.14 -7.56
CA ARG A 135 6.79 -18.78 -7.14
C ARG A 135 6.82 -19.14 -5.66
N GLY A 136 5.81 -18.68 -4.93
CA GLY A 136 5.71 -18.88 -3.49
C GLY A 136 6.69 -18.11 -2.61
N GLU A 137 7.54 -17.26 -3.16
CA GLU A 137 8.49 -16.44 -2.38
C GLU A 137 7.83 -15.19 -1.82
N VAL A 138 7.96 -15.02 -0.52
CA VAL A 138 7.40 -13.91 0.27
C VAL A 138 8.47 -13.33 1.19
N VAL A 139 8.28 -12.09 1.62
CA VAL A 139 9.20 -11.38 2.51
C VAL A 139 8.60 -11.28 3.90
N THR A 140 9.35 -11.72 4.91
CA THR A 140 8.94 -11.65 6.31
C THR A 140 9.95 -10.91 7.16
N TYR A 141 9.48 -10.34 8.27
CA TYR A 141 10.30 -9.79 9.34
C TYR A 141 9.78 -10.33 10.66
N LYS A 142 10.64 -11.04 11.40
CA LYS A 142 10.26 -11.76 12.64
C LYS A 142 9.02 -12.65 12.42
N GLY A 143 9.01 -13.42 11.34
CA GLY A 143 7.94 -14.37 10.99
C GLY A 143 6.64 -13.77 10.43
N ASN A 144 6.50 -12.45 10.42
CA ASN A 144 5.31 -11.77 9.89
C ASN A 144 5.59 -11.20 8.49
N TYR A 145 4.61 -11.23 7.58
CA TYR A 145 4.73 -10.53 6.30
C TYR A 145 5.02 -9.05 6.52
N ILE A 146 5.96 -8.51 5.74
CA ILE A 146 6.24 -7.07 5.76
C ILE A 146 5.17 -6.29 4.99
N ASN A 147 5.14 -4.97 5.18
CA ASN A 147 4.56 -4.08 4.19
C ASN A 147 5.54 -3.94 3.02
N GLY A 148 5.32 -4.73 1.96
CA GLY A 148 6.13 -4.73 0.73
C GLY A 148 5.87 -3.50 -0.15
N TRP A 149 5.98 -2.29 0.38
CA TRP A 149 5.74 -1.07 -0.39
C TRP A 149 6.81 -0.82 -1.44
N PHE A 150 6.39 -0.29 -2.58
CA PHE A 150 7.26 0.09 -3.68
C PHE A 150 6.75 1.38 -4.33
N HIS A 151 7.61 2.05 -5.09
CA HIS A 151 7.30 3.30 -5.78
C HIS A 151 8.14 3.41 -7.05
N ALA A 152 7.76 4.29 -7.98
CA ALA A 152 8.48 4.45 -9.24
C ALA A 152 9.95 4.85 -9.02
N ASP A 153 10.21 6.02 -8.44
CA ASP A 153 11.57 6.59 -8.33
C ASP A 153 11.77 7.35 -7.01
N GLY A 154 12.86 7.06 -6.31
CA GLY A 154 13.17 7.66 -5.01
C GLY A 154 13.70 9.10 -5.09
N GLY A 155 13.97 9.64 -6.27
CA GLY A 155 14.59 10.96 -6.44
C GLY A 155 16.02 10.99 -5.91
N GLY A 156 16.75 9.87 -6.08
CA GLY A 156 18.14 9.68 -5.62
C GLY A 156 18.28 9.05 -4.24
N LYS A 157 17.22 8.99 -3.43
CA LYS A 157 17.20 8.22 -2.16
C LYS A 157 15.80 7.85 -1.70
N THR A 158 15.64 6.68 -1.11
CA THR A 158 14.35 6.25 -0.52
C THR A 158 14.05 7.01 0.78
N ALA A 159 12.78 7.02 1.19
CA ALA A 159 12.32 7.56 2.46
C ALA A 159 12.95 6.78 3.62
N ALA A 160 13.26 7.45 4.72
CA ALA A 160 13.87 6.85 5.88
C ALA A 160 12.89 6.03 6.74
N SER A 161 11.59 6.25 6.56
CA SER A 161 10.53 5.50 7.26
C SER A 161 9.21 5.55 6.50
N ALA A 162 8.29 4.63 6.85
CA ALA A 162 6.92 4.67 6.37
C ALA A 162 6.17 5.94 6.82
N ASN A 163 6.44 6.42 8.03
CA ASN A 163 5.85 7.67 8.51
C ASN A 163 6.27 8.87 7.65
N GLU A 164 7.53 8.93 7.22
CA GLU A 164 8.02 10.04 6.39
C GLU A 164 7.35 10.07 5.02
N GLY A 165 7.31 8.94 4.30
CA GLY A 165 6.82 8.91 2.92
C GLY A 165 5.31 8.73 2.79
N LEU A 166 4.66 8.06 3.73
CA LEU A 166 3.24 7.68 3.67
C LEU A 166 2.39 8.26 4.82
N ALA A 167 2.99 8.98 5.78
CA ALA A 167 2.34 9.32 7.06
C ALA A 167 1.79 8.09 7.81
N PHE A 168 2.34 6.91 7.55
CA PHE A 168 1.90 5.65 8.12
C PHE A 168 2.51 5.41 9.51
N LYS A 169 1.64 5.24 10.51
CA LYS A 169 2.02 5.05 11.93
C LYS A 169 1.37 3.83 12.60
N LYS A 170 0.58 3.05 11.86
CA LYS A 170 -0.25 1.97 12.43
C LYS A 170 0.60 0.83 13.00
N GLU A 171 1.76 0.55 12.41
CA GLU A 171 2.70 -0.45 12.91
C GLU A 171 4.16 -0.06 12.65
N PRO A 172 5.12 -0.51 13.48
CA PRO A 172 6.55 -0.30 13.25
C PRO A 172 7.04 -0.98 11.97
N THR A 173 7.91 -0.29 11.24
CA THR A 173 8.48 -0.75 9.96
C THR A 173 10.01 -0.73 10.00
N PRO A 174 10.66 -1.49 10.91
CA PRO A 174 12.11 -1.40 11.16
C PRO A 174 12.96 -1.81 9.96
N TYR A 175 12.41 -2.61 9.06
CA TYR A 175 13.01 -3.02 7.79
C TYR A 175 13.07 -1.90 6.74
N ILE A 176 12.34 -0.80 6.92
CA ILE A 176 12.40 0.37 6.04
C ILE A 176 13.51 1.30 6.53
N LYS A 177 14.49 1.54 5.66
CA LYS A 177 15.57 2.52 5.86
C LYS A 177 15.84 3.27 4.56
N SER A 178 16.36 4.48 4.68
CA SER A 178 16.78 5.26 3.52
C SER A 178 18.03 4.61 2.91
N VAL A 179 17.99 4.36 1.61
CA VAL A 179 19.14 3.93 0.80
C VAL A 179 19.31 4.89 -0.37
N LYS A 180 20.55 5.01 -0.87
CA LYS A 180 20.80 5.69 -2.14
C LYS A 180 20.08 4.92 -3.24
N ASP A 181 19.28 5.61 -4.02
CA ASP A 181 18.51 4.98 -5.09
C ASP A 181 19.34 4.96 -6.40
N PRO A 182 19.79 3.78 -6.87
CA PRO A 182 20.55 3.69 -8.11
C PRO A 182 19.70 4.00 -9.35
N GLY A 183 18.36 3.93 -9.24
CA GLY A 183 17.42 4.19 -10.33
C GLY A 183 17.54 5.61 -10.88
N PHE A 184 17.91 6.56 -10.03
CA PHE A 184 18.01 7.97 -10.40
C PHE A 184 18.99 8.26 -11.55
N ASN A 185 19.97 7.37 -11.78
CA ASN A 185 20.92 7.51 -12.89
C ASN A 185 20.29 7.18 -14.25
N ILE A 186 19.38 6.19 -14.28
CA ILE A 186 18.80 5.62 -15.51
C ILE A 186 17.33 6.02 -15.73
N THR A 187 16.74 6.74 -14.78
CA THR A 187 15.35 7.18 -14.80
C THR A 187 15.11 8.26 -15.86
N VAL A 188 13.83 8.48 -16.17
CA VAL A 188 13.38 9.50 -17.14
C VAL A 188 13.57 10.94 -16.62
N PRO A 189 13.73 11.94 -17.49
CA PRO A 189 13.97 13.33 -17.09
C PRO A 189 12.94 13.89 -16.10
N GLU A 190 11.67 13.52 -16.24
CA GLU A 190 10.58 13.98 -15.39
C GLU A 190 10.71 13.49 -13.94
N ASN A 191 11.41 12.37 -13.72
CA ASN A 191 11.73 11.89 -12.38
C ASN A 191 12.96 12.62 -11.81
N LYS A 192 13.84 13.16 -12.67
CA LYS A 192 15.01 13.94 -12.24
C LYS A 192 14.62 15.34 -11.77
N SER A 193 13.64 15.94 -12.43
CA SER A 193 13.07 17.23 -12.06
C SER A 193 11.65 17.36 -12.62
N TRP A 194 10.72 17.84 -11.80
CA TRP A 194 9.37 18.17 -12.22
C TRP A 194 8.90 19.46 -11.55
N THR A 195 7.97 20.15 -12.20
CA THR A 195 7.25 21.30 -11.64
C THR A 195 5.78 21.19 -11.99
N ALA A 196 4.92 21.44 -11.02
CA ALA A 196 3.48 21.48 -11.17
C ALA A 196 2.93 22.80 -10.61
N ARG A 197 1.86 23.31 -11.24
CA ARG A 197 1.11 24.48 -10.80
C ARG A 197 -0.32 24.06 -10.50
N PHE A 198 -0.80 24.38 -9.32
CA PHE A 198 -2.15 24.06 -8.86
C PHE A 198 -2.94 25.34 -8.62
N PRO A 199 -4.09 25.53 -9.28
CA PRO A 199 -4.98 26.66 -9.00
C PRO A 199 -5.43 26.67 -7.53
N ALA A 200 -5.63 27.86 -6.96
CA ALA A 200 -6.00 28.02 -5.56
C ALA A 200 -7.25 27.20 -5.16
N GLU A 201 -8.26 27.11 -6.03
CA GLU A 201 -9.47 26.32 -5.77
C GLU A 201 -9.17 24.82 -5.63
N GLN A 202 -8.33 24.25 -6.52
CA GLN A 202 -7.88 22.86 -6.42
C GLN A 202 -7.14 22.61 -5.11
N VAL A 203 -6.24 23.54 -4.74
CA VAL A 203 -5.48 23.43 -3.49
C VAL A 203 -6.40 23.53 -2.27
N ARG A 204 -7.36 24.45 -2.27
CA ARG A 204 -8.34 24.61 -1.18
C ARG A 204 -9.17 23.34 -0.99
N ALA A 205 -9.64 22.73 -2.07
CA ALA A 205 -10.36 21.47 -2.04
C ALA A 205 -9.49 20.33 -1.48
N ALA A 206 -8.24 20.22 -1.94
CA ALA A 206 -7.30 19.20 -1.47
C ALA A 206 -6.94 19.37 0.02
N VAL A 207 -6.78 20.61 0.50
CA VAL A 207 -6.55 20.90 1.94
C VAL A 207 -7.77 20.52 2.77
N LYS A 208 -8.99 20.89 2.32
CA LYS A 208 -10.23 20.48 3.01
C LYS A 208 -10.37 18.97 3.10
N GLN A 209 -10.11 18.25 2.01
CA GLN A 209 -10.18 16.80 1.97
C GLN A 209 -9.15 16.15 2.92
N SER A 210 -7.93 16.69 2.99
CA SER A 210 -6.82 16.06 3.72
C SER A 210 -6.70 16.47 5.19
N ALA A 211 -7.17 17.67 5.56
CA ALA A 211 -7.05 18.24 6.90
C ALA A 211 -8.39 18.58 7.57
N GLY A 212 -9.51 18.53 6.84
CA GLY A 212 -10.83 18.89 7.35
C GLY A 212 -11.01 20.39 7.64
N GLN A 213 -10.11 21.23 7.16
CA GLN A 213 -10.09 22.67 7.43
C GLN A 213 -9.95 23.48 6.14
N ASP A 214 -10.53 24.68 6.14
CA ASP A 214 -10.36 25.64 5.04
C ASP A 214 -9.07 26.45 5.25
N PRO A 215 -8.13 26.47 4.27
CA PRO A 215 -6.91 27.26 4.38
C PRO A 215 -7.15 28.78 4.31
N GLY A 216 -8.36 29.23 3.98
CA GLY A 216 -8.65 30.63 3.70
C GLY A 216 -7.99 31.09 2.40
N SER A 217 -7.62 32.37 2.33
CA SER A 217 -6.89 32.92 1.19
C SER A 217 -5.50 32.29 1.08
N ILE A 218 -5.23 31.62 -0.05
CA ILE A 218 -3.95 30.96 -0.31
C ILE A 218 -2.96 31.98 -0.88
N THR A 219 -2.41 32.81 -0.01
CA THR A 219 -1.37 33.81 -0.34
C THR A 219 0.03 33.31 0.00
N GLU A 220 0.16 32.37 0.93
CA GLU A 220 1.42 31.76 1.33
C GLU A 220 1.34 30.23 1.36
N ALA A 221 2.46 29.59 1.05
CA ALA A 221 2.68 28.17 1.25
C ALA A 221 4.15 27.92 1.54
N ARG A 222 4.46 26.98 2.44
CA ARG A 222 5.84 26.60 2.76
C ARG A 222 5.95 25.18 3.30
N VAL A 223 7.12 24.57 3.16
CA VAL A 223 7.48 23.35 3.88
C VAL A 223 7.77 23.71 5.34
N VAL A 224 7.09 23.04 6.28
CA VAL A 224 7.25 23.26 7.71
C VAL A 224 8.25 22.29 8.31
N ALA A 225 8.20 21.02 7.88
CA ALA A 225 9.11 19.99 8.37
C ALA A 225 9.50 19.00 7.28
N ARG A 226 10.72 18.46 7.42
CA ARG A 226 11.26 17.42 6.55
C ARG A 226 11.70 16.22 7.40
N GLY A 227 11.55 15.03 6.83
CA GLY A 227 12.10 13.82 7.41
C GLY A 227 13.58 13.62 7.06
N PRO A 228 14.21 12.55 7.56
CA PRO A 228 15.64 12.32 7.38
C PRO A 228 16.09 12.12 5.92
N SER A 229 15.19 11.71 5.02
CA SER A 229 15.50 11.65 3.58
C SER A 229 15.39 13.01 2.87
N GLY A 230 14.97 14.06 3.60
CA GLY A 230 14.72 15.40 3.07
C GLY A 230 13.32 15.57 2.46
N ARG A 231 12.48 14.52 2.47
CA ARG A 231 11.08 14.62 2.05
C ARG A 231 10.32 15.52 3.00
N ALA A 232 9.45 16.37 2.46
CA ALA A 232 8.51 17.13 3.26
C ALA A 232 7.55 16.16 3.95
N THR A 233 7.44 16.28 5.28
CA THR A 233 6.46 15.54 6.09
C THR A 233 5.26 16.43 6.44
N THR A 234 5.52 17.72 6.59
CA THR A 234 4.53 18.72 6.98
C THR A 234 4.71 19.97 6.13
N VAL A 235 3.60 20.47 5.62
CA VAL A 235 3.53 21.73 4.86
C VAL A 235 2.49 22.64 5.49
N ARG A 236 2.56 23.93 5.16
CA ARG A 236 1.52 24.91 5.47
C ARG A 236 1.03 25.54 4.18
N VAL A 237 -0.28 25.67 4.07
CA VAL A 237 -0.98 26.35 2.98
C VAL A 237 -2.00 27.30 3.60
N GLY A 238 -1.81 28.61 3.42
CA GLY A 238 -2.59 29.62 4.14
C GLY A 238 -2.51 29.44 5.67
N SER A 239 -3.66 29.33 6.32
CA SER A 239 -3.76 29.11 7.77
C SER A 239 -3.52 27.66 8.22
N VAL A 240 -3.59 26.69 7.30
CA VAL A 240 -3.64 25.26 7.65
C VAL A 240 -2.27 24.61 7.54
N THR A 241 -1.88 23.89 8.59
CA THR A 241 -0.70 23.02 8.63
C THR A 241 -1.14 21.56 8.53
N LEU A 242 -0.58 20.81 7.58
CA LEU A 242 -1.07 19.48 7.23
C LEU A 242 0.05 18.52 6.77
N SER A 243 -0.32 17.24 6.69
CA SER A 243 0.54 16.17 6.17
C SER A 243 0.83 16.37 4.69
N ALA A 244 2.12 16.43 4.33
CA ALA A 244 2.53 16.57 2.93
C ALA A 244 2.19 15.31 2.09
N PRO A 245 2.37 14.06 2.59
CA PRO A 245 1.88 12.88 1.90
C PRO A 245 0.37 12.91 1.64
N ALA A 246 -0.44 13.37 2.61
CA ALA A 246 -1.89 13.44 2.43
C ALA A 246 -2.29 14.49 1.39
N LEU A 247 -1.66 15.68 1.43
CA LEU A 247 -1.89 16.72 0.43
C LEU A 247 -1.49 16.24 -0.98
N ARG A 248 -0.37 15.52 -1.10
CA ARG A 248 0.06 14.91 -2.37
C ARG A 248 -1.02 14.01 -2.96
N LEU A 249 -1.59 13.12 -2.15
CA LEU A 249 -2.66 12.23 -2.60
C LEU A 249 -3.90 13.01 -3.07
N ALA A 250 -4.28 14.06 -2.33
CA ALA A 250 -5.44 14.89 -2.65
C ALA A 250 -5.23 15.80 -3.88
N LEU A 251 -3.99 16.24 -4.15
CA LEU A 251 -3.64 17.00 -5.36
C LEU A 251 -3.42 16.13 -6.60
N GLY A 252 -3.43 14.81 -6.45
CA GLY A 252 -3.16 13.86 -7.53
C GLY A 252 -1.69 13.42 -7.58
N ASN A 253 -1.50 12.11 -7.55
CA ASN A 253 -0.18 11.46 -7.45
C ASN A 253 0.74 11.72 -8.64
N ASP A 254 0.16 12.02 -9.81
CA ASP A 254 0.87 12.24 -11.07
C ASP A 254 1.23 13.72 -11.27
N GLN A 255 0.49 14.63 -10.63
CA GLN A 255 0.76 16.06 -10.65
C GLN A 255 1.79 16.42 -9.57
N MET A 256 1.52 16.06 -8.30
CA MET A 256 2.49 16.19 -7.21
C MET A 256 3.28 14.89 -7.09
N ARG A 257 4.24 14.68 -7.99
CA ARG A 257 4.86 13.36 -8.19
C ARG A 257 5.51 12.80 -6.94
N SER A 258 6.10 13.61 -6.07
CA SER A 258 6.67 13.18 -4.78
C SER A 258 6.59 14.27 -3.71
N THR A 259 7.03 13.94 -2.49
CA THR A 259 7.26 14.92 -1.40
C THR A 259 8.74 15.27 -1.23
N LEU A 260 9.63 14.86 -2.15
CA LEU A 260 11.03 15.30 -2.15
C LEU A 260 11.14 16.65 -2.87
N LEU A 261 10.65 17.68 -2.19
CA LEU A 261 10.38 19.00 -2.76
C LEU A 261 11.60 19.91 -2.72
N SER A 262 11.88 20.57 -3.83
CA SER A 262 12.81 21.72 -3.94
C SER A 262 12.07 23.06 -3.86
N LYS A 263 10.79 23.11 -4.26
CA LYS A 263 9.94 24.32 -4.20
C LYS A 263 8.53 23.98 -3.72
N PHE A 264 7.97 24.83 -2.87
CA PHE A 264 6.57 24.77 -2.42
C PHE A 264 6.17 26.18 -1.99
N ALA A 265 5.59 26.96 -2.91
CA ALA A 265 5.30 28.38 -2.72
C ALA A 265 4.10 28.82 -3.56
N VAL A 266 3.47 29.93 -3.18
CA VAL A 266 2.40 30.56 -3.98
C VAL A 266 3.02 31.57 -4.95
N GLU A 267 2.72 31.46 -6.23
CA GLU A 267 3.16 32.41 -7.27
C GLU A 267 2.04 32.64 -8.27
N GLY A 268 1.69 33.90 -8.54
CA GLY A 268 0.64 34.23 -9.50
C GLY A 268 -0.71 33.57 -9.17
N GLY A 269 -1.08 33.54 -7.89
CA GLY A 269 -2.35 32.97 -7.41
C GLY A 269 -2.44 31.44 -7.46
N ALA A 270 -1.34 30.73 -7.73
CA ALA A 270 -1.30 29.27 -7.78
C ALA A 270 -0.22 28.72 -6.85
N LEU A 271 -0.43 27.53 -6.31
CA LEU A 271 0.62 26.79 -5.62
C LEU A 271 1.57 26.19 -6.66
N VAL A 272 2.83 26.57 -6.61
CA VAL A 272 3.91 26.04 -7.45
C VAL A 272 4.74 25.07 -6.62
N VAL A 273 4.82 23.84 -7.11
CA VAL A 273 5.55 22.76 -6.46
C VAL A 273 6.58 22.21 -7.43
N SER A 274 7.83 22.13 -6.99
CA SER A 274 8.91 21.49 -7.75
C SER A 274 9.61 20.46 -6.89
N GLY A 275 10.11 19.41 -7.52
CA GLY A 275 10.78 18.33 -6.83
C GLY A 275 11.38 17.30 -7.78
N ARG A 276 11.72 16.15 -7.22
CA ARG A 276 12.25 14.99 -7.96
C ARG A 276 11.74 13.68 -7.38
N GLY A 277 11.92 12.59 -8.11
CA GLY A 277 11.33 11.29 -7.82
C GLY A 277 9.84 11.24 -8.11
N TYR A 278 9.28 10.05 -8.02
CA TYR A 278 7.87 9.77 -8.30
C TYR A 278 7.38 8.63 -7.39
N GLY A 279 6.33 8.93 -6.63
CA GLY A 279 5.78 8.06 -5.59
C GLY A 279 6.18 8.48 -4.18
N HIS A 280 5.76 7.68 -3.20
CA HIS A 280 5.93 7.99 -1.77
C HIS A 280 7.38 7.78 -1.27
N GLY A 281 8.21 7.06 -2.02
CA GLY A 281 9.62 6.86 -1.67
C GLY A 281 9.92 5.75 -0.67
N VAL A 282 8.90 5.06 -0.15
CA VAL A 282 9.04 4.04 0.90
C VAL A 282 9.30 2.67 0.26
N GLY A 283 10.26 1.91 0.80
CA GLY A 283 10.58 0.56 0.33
C GLY A 283 11.31 0.57 -1.02
N MET A 284 10.92 -0.32 -1.93
CA MET A 284 11.63 -0.53 -3.19
C MET A 284 11.35 0.57 -4.22
N SER A 285 12.39 1.16 -4.80
CA SER A 285 12.24 1.92 -6.05
C SER A 285 12.22 0.94 -7.22
N GLN A 286 11.23 1.07 -8.11
CA GLN A 286 11.12 0.25 -9.32
C GLN A 286 12.26 0.57 -10.30
N TRP A 287 12.58 1.85 -10.51
CA TRP A 287 13.76 2.26 -11.27
C TRP A 287 15.07 1.78 -10.62
N GLY A 288 15.14 1.78 -9.28
CA GLY A 288 16.27 1.24 -8.54
C GLY A 288 16.42 -0.29 -8.71
N ALA A 289 15.32 -1.03 -8.66
CA ALA A 289 15.28 -2.45 -8.96
C ALA A 289 15.76 -2.74 -10.39
N ARG A 290 15.30 -1.94 -11.36
CA ARG A 290 15.76 -1.99 -12.75
C ARG A 290 17.27 -1.78 -12.87
N ALA A 291 17.80 -0.73 -12.26
CA ALA A 291 19.23 -0.41 -12.30
C ALA A 291 20.08 -1.54 -11.70
N MET A 292 19.61 -2.16 -10.62
CA MET A 292 20.30 -3.30 -10.01
C MET A 292 20.20 -4.57 -10.87
N ALA A 293 19.05 -4.82 -11.50
CA ALA A 293 18.87 -5.94 -12.42
C ALA A 293 19.77 -5.82 -13.66
N GLN A 294 19.97 -4.60 -14.20
CA GLN A 294 20.95 -4.31 -15.27
C GLN A 294 22.40 -4.65 -14.87
N GLN A 295 22.69 -4.63 -13.57
CA GLN A 295 23.99 -5.04 -13.01
C GLN A 295 24.03 -6.54 -12.65
N GLY A 296 23.05 -7.33 -13.09
CA GLY A 296 22.97 -8.77 -12.85
C GLY A 296 22.58 -9.17 -11.43
N LYS A 297 22.07 -8.25 -10.61
CA LYS A 297 21.58 -8.60 -9.26
C LYS A 297 20.36 -9.51 -9.35
N LYS A 298 20.29 -10.49 -8.44
CA LYS A 298 19.16 -11.42 -8.34
C LYS A 298 17.96 -10.73 -7.66
N PRO A 299 16.72 -11.23 -7.85
CA PRO A 299 15.53 -10.66 -7.22
C PRO A 299 15.65 -10.50 -5.70
N GLU A 300 16.24 -11.47 -5.04
CA GLU A 300 16.44 -11.50 -3.59
C GLU A 300 17.44 -10.44 -3.13
N ASP A 301 18.51 -10.21 -3.91
CA ASP A 301 19.49 -9.16 -3.63
C ASP A 301 18.85 -7.77 -3.75
N ILE A 302 17.96 -7.59 -4.73
CA ILE A 302 17.21 -6.35 -4.93
C ILE A 302 16.29 -6.10 -3.73
N VAL A 303 15.50 -7.09 -3.33
CA VAL A 303 14.61 -6.98 -2.15
C VAL A 303 15.43 -6.67 -0.89
N ASN A 304 16.52 -7.41 -0.63
CA ASN A 304 17.36 -7.20 0.56
C ASN A 304 18.13 -5.86 0.57
N PHE A 305 18.33 -5.24 -0.60
CA PHE A 305 18.89 -3.91 -0.70
C PHE A 305 17.93 -2.84 -0.15
N PHE A 306 16.64 -2.94 -0.48
CA PHE A 306 15.62 -1.98 -0.07
C PHE A 306 14.99 -2.27 1.30
N PHE A 307 14.98 -3.53 1.72
CA PHE A 307 14.41 -3.96 3.00
C PHE A 307 15.47 -4.65 3.86
N ARG A 308 15.73 -4.10 5.06
CA ARG A 308 16.81 -4.56 5.94
C ARG A 308 16.34 -5.58 6.98
N GLY A 309 17.13 -6.63 7.19
CA GLY A 309 16.87 -7.66 8.21
C GLY A 309 15.62 -8.50 7.94
N VAL A 310 15.16 -8.52 6.69
CA VAL A 310 14.05 -9.36 6.24
C VAL A 310 14.55 -10.74 5.84
N ILE A 311 13.64 -11.69 5.77
CA ILE A 311 13.88 -13.05 5.29
C ILE A 311 12.97 -13.27 4.09
N ILE A 312 13.51 -13.82 3.01
CA ILE A 312 12.73 -14.29 1.88
C ILE A 312 12.51 -15.78 2.10
N GLU A 313 11.25 -16.19 2.17
CA GLU A 313 10.85 -17.56 2.46
C GLU A 313 9.97 -18.08 1.35
N LYS A 314 10.14 -19.36 0.99
CA LYS A 314 9.26 -20.04 0.06
C LYS A 314 8.12 -20.70 0.83
N ARG A 315 6.87 -20.34 0.52
CA ARG A 315 5.67 -20.82 1.22
C ARG A 315 4.89 -21.89 0.45
N TRP A 316 5.04 -21.96 -0.87
CA TRP A 316 4.44 -22.99 -1.73
C TRP A 316 5.29 -23.28 -2.97
N GLN A 317 4.94 -24.36 -3.67
CA GLN A 317 5.51 -24.73 -4.98
C GLN A 317 4.48 -24.73 -6.09
#